data_AF-A0A3C0DIS0-F1
#
_entry.id   AF-A0A3C0DIS0-F1
#
_cell.length_a   1.000
_cell.length_b   1.000
_cell.length_c   1.000
_cell.angle_alpha   90.00
_cell.angle_beta   90.00
_cell.angle_gamma   90.00
#
_symmetry.space_group_name_H-M   'P 1'
#
loop_
_entity.id
_entity.type
_entity.pdbx_description
1 polymer ?
#
loop_
_entity_poly.entity_id
_entity_poly.type
_entity_poly.pdbx_seq_one_letter_code
_entity_poly.pdbx_strand_id
1 'polypeptide(L)'
;MRFGIVVFPGSNCDDDCRHALEDVLQQETEYIWHGEQAFNDIDAIVLPGGFSYGDYLRPGAIARFSPIMEAVRRFAESGGPVIGICNGFQILTESGLLPGALRRNEGISFICNNTFLKVENNETIFTNTCTPDQVLSIPIAHMDGNFYIDETGLERLRGYGGIVLSYCGSDGAVLPEHNPNGSVANIAGIVNESGNVFGLMPHPERAGESILGSEDGNYIFKSIIKSLIRKRQVDSMSMRAKAVELGLTSAEYDRIISQLGREPNLTELGMFAALWSEHCAYKHSRALFSRFPTEGPHILQGPGENAGIIDIGDGMAVVMKVESHNHPSAIEPYQGAATGIGGILRDIFTMGARPVACLNSLRFSPLTDDRTRYLFSGVVSGIAGYGNCVGVPTIGGEIQFDSCYYGNPLVNVMCVGLAKTDDIITASASGVGNAVMVAGAKTGRDGILGASFASGELNENSEEKRPAV
;
A
#
# COMPACT_ATOMS: atom_id res chain seq x y z
N MET A 1 25.57 -7.30 -1.85
CA MET A 1 24.45 -8.25 -1.71
C MET A 1 24.83 -9.52 -2.46
N ARG A 2 24.26 -10.67 -2.09
CA ARG A 2 24.54 -11.95 -2.75
C ARG A 2 23.34 -12.39 -3.58
N PHE A 3 23.53 -12.52 -4.89
CA PHE A 3 22.49 -12.92 -5.84
C PHE A 3 22.66 -14.39 -6.24
N GLY A 4 21.58 -15.17 -6.16
CA GLY A 4 21.56 -16.55 -6.64
C GLY A 4 21.07 -16.61 -8.07
N ILE A 5 21.89 -17.10 -9.00
CA ILE A 5 21.54 -17.27 -10.41
C ILE A 5 21.26 -18.76 -10.64
N VAL A 6 20.00 -19.09 -10.92
CA VAL A 6 19.60 -20.49 -11.08
C VAL A 6 19.94 -20.98 -12.49
N VAL A 7 20.77 -22.01 -12.56
CA VAL A 7 21.22 -22.59 -13.84
C VAL A 7 20.40 -23.83 -14.18
N PHE A 8 19.66 -23.76 -15.28
CA PHE A 8 18.90 -24.89 -15.81
C PHE A 8 19.65 -25.53 -16.98
N PRO A 9 19.42 -26.83 -17.29
CA PRO A 9 19.99 -27.42 -18.49
C PRO A 9 19.47 -26.66 -19.71
N GLY A 10 20.34 -26.07 -20.53
CA GLY A 10 19.93 -25.29 -21.72
C GLY A 10 19.57 -23.82 -21.46
N SER A 11 19.67 -23.33 -20.23
CA SER A 11 19.81 -21.87 -20.03
C SER A 11 21.11 -21.39 -20.67
N ASN A 12 21.12 -20.14 -21.15
CA ASN A 12 22.27 -19.60 -21.89
C ASN A 12 22.52 -18.11 -21.63
N CYS A 13 21.79 -17.52 -20.69
CA CYS A 13 21.95 -16.13 -20.26
C CYS A 13 22.47 -16.05 -18.81
N ASP A 14 22.88 -17.17 -18.21
CA ASP A 14 23.38 -17.24 -16.84
C ASP A 14 24.65 -16.40 -16.65
N ASP A 15 25.60 -16.54 -17.58
CA ASP A 15 26.83 -15.74 -17.60
C ASP A 15 26.57 -14.26 -17.88
N ASP A 16 25.59 -13.94 -18.73
CA ASP A 16 25.17 -12.55 -18.98
C ASP A 16 24.64 -11.92 -17.66
N CYS A 17 23.81 -12.65 -16.92
CA CYS A 17 23.31 -12.23 -15.62
C CYS A 17 24.43 -12.07 -14.59
N ARG A 18 25.40 -12.99 -14.57
CA ARG A 18 26.56 -12.92 -13.69
C ARG A 18 27.40 -11.69 -14.00
N HIS A 19 27.73 -11.45 -15.27
CA HIS A 19 28.51 -10.29 -15.70
C HIS A 19 27.82 -8.97 -15.32
N ALA A 20 26.51 -8.85 -15.59
CA ALA A 20 25.75 -7.66 -15.23
C ALA A 20 25.74 -7.38 -13.71
N LEU A 21 25.72 -8.42 -12.87
CA LEU A 21 25.68 -8.28 -11.42
C LEU A 21 27.07 -8.12 -10.79
N GLU A 22 28.03 -8.98 -11.14
CA GLU A 22 29.39 -8.99 -10.58
C GLU A 22 30.27 -7.92 -11.19
N ASP A 23 30.43 -7.94 -12.52
CA ASP A 23 31.43 -7.14 -13.20
C ASP A 23 30.95 -5.69 -13.38
N VAL A 24 29.68 -5.49 -13.72
CA VAL A 24 29.11 -4.14 -13.91
C VAL A 24 28.64 -3.49 -12.59
N LEU A 25 27.89 -4.23 -11.76
CA LEU A 25 27.26 -3.69 -10.55
C LEU A 25 27.96 -4.06 -9.24
N GLN A 26 29.08 -4.79 -9.30
CA GLN A 26 29.94 -5.08 -8.15
C GLN A 26 29.19 -5.77 -7.00
N GLN A 27 28.29 -6.70 -7.34
CA GLN A 27 27.57 -7.56 -6.38
C GLN A 27 28.18 -8.96 -6.36
N GLU A 28 28.00 -9.69 -5.26
CA GLU A 28 28.41 -11.10 -5.20
C GLU A 28 27.34 -11.94 -5.88
N THR A 29 27.73 -12.96 -6.65
CA THR A 29 26.78 -13.94 -7.19
C THR A 29 27.16 -15.37 -6.84
N GLU A 30 26.18 -16.26 -6.91
CA GLU A 30 26.35 -17.70 -6.77
C GLU A 30 25.50 -18.39 -7.84
N TYR A 31 26.11 -19.30 -8.61
CA TYR A 31 25.37 -20.22 -9.46
C TYR A 31 24.71 -21.30 -8.61
N ILE A 32 23.41 -21.48 -8.80
CA ILE A 32 22.62 -22.49 -8.09
C ILE A 32 22.14 -23.51 -9.11
N TRP A 33 22.57 -24.75 -8.98
CA TRP A 33 22.21 -25.79 -9.95
C TRP A 33 20.74 -26.19 -9.78
N HIS A 34 20.00 -26.35 -10.88
CA HIS A 34 18.57 -26.68 -10.83
C HIS A 34 18.21 -27.93 -10.03
N GLY A 35 19.16 -28.87 -9.88
CA GLY A 35 19.00 -30.11 -9.14
C GLY A 35 19.15 -29.97 -7.61
N GLU A 36 19.62 -28.82 -7.11
CA GLU A 36 19.73 -28.55 -5.68
C GLU A 36 18.36 -28.38 -5.03
N GLN A 37 18.28 -28.60 -3.71
CA GLN A 37 16.99 -28.53 -2.97
C GLN A 37 16.86 -27.28 -2.09
N ALA A 38 17.97 -26.56 -1.91
CA ALA A 38 18.07 -25.39 -1.05
C ALA A 38 19.27 -24.55 -1.46
N PHE A 39 19.23 -23.28 -1.10
CA PHE A 39 20.35 -22.33 -1.15
C PHE A 39 20.37 -21.57 0.18
N ASN A 40 21.55 -21.08 0.58
CA ASN A 40 21.73 -20.33 1.83
C ASN A 40 22.37 -18.98 1.53
N ASP A 41 22.07 -18.00 2.37
CA ASP A 41 22.70 -16.67 2.33
C ASP A 41 22.54 -15.94 0.98
N ILE A 42 21.36 -16.05 0.37
CA ILE A 42 21.00 -15.35 -0.87
C ILE A 42 20.01 -14.21 -0.56
N ASP A 43 20.32 -13.00 -1.03
CA ASP A 43 19.49 -11.81 -0.86
C ASP A 43 18.44 -11.63 -1.97
N ALA A 44 18.70 -12.15 -3.17
CA ALA A 44 17.80 -12.10 -4.32
C ALA A 44 18.08 -13.25 -5.29
N ILE A 45 17.03 -13.75 -5.96
CA ILE A 45 17.12 -14.85 -6.93
C ILE A 45 16.88 -14.33 -8.35
N VAL A 46 17.71 -14.78 -9.28
CA VAL A 46 17.58 -14.56 -10.71
C VAL A 46 17.29 -15.90 -11.40
N LEU A 47 16.17 -15.97 -12.12
CA LEU A 47 15.91 -17.02 -13.11
C LEU A 47 16.27 -16.44 -14.49
N PRO A 48 17.38 -16.86 -15.09
CA PRO A 48 17.91 -16.25 -16.31
C PRO A 48 17.14 -16.66 -17.57
N GLY A 49 17.43 -15.96 -18.67
CA GLY A 49 16.93 -16.30 -19.99
C GLY A 49 17.59 -17.55 -20.61
N GLY A 50 17.05 -17.99 -21.74
CA GLY A 50 17.58 -19.09 -22.54
C GLY A 50 16.51 -20.05 -23.02
N PHE A 51 16.86 -21.34 -23.12
CA PHE A 51 15.98 -22.39 -23.62
C PHE A 51 16.06 -23.59 -22.67
N SER A 52 15.59 -23.42 -21.43
CA SER A 52 15.67 -24.49 -20.43
C SER A 52 15.00 -25.77 -20.95
N TYR A 53 15.74 -26.87 -20.89
CA TYR A 53 15.41 -28.16 -21.48
C TYR A 53 15.04 -28.09 -22.96
N GLY A 54 15.65 -27.16 -23.71
CA GLY A 54 15.42 -26.93 -25.14
C GLY A 54 14.00 -26.48 -25.48
N ASP A 55 13.20 -26.07 -24.49
CA ASP A 55 11.78 -25.74 -24.63
C ASP A 55 10.94 -26.84 -25.32
N TYR A 56 11.39 -28.11 -25.28
CA TYR A 56 10.87 -29.21 -26.11
C TYR A 56 9.35 -29.44 -26.01
N LEU A 57 8.77 -29.27 -24.82
CA LEU A 57 7.32 -29.36 -24.63
C LEU A 57 6.67 -27.97 -24.80
N ARG A 58 7.13 -27.04 -23.96
CA ARG A 58 6.79 -25.64 -23.92
C ARG A 58 7.84 -24.96 -23.06
N PRO A 59 8.21 -23.70 -23.34
CA PRO A 59 9.16 -22.99 -22.51
C PRO A 59 8.77 -22.96 -21.03
N GLY A 60 9.74 -23.25 -20.16
CA GLY A 60 9.56 -23.28 -18.69
C GLY A 60 8.76 -24.46 -18.11
N ALA A 61 8.03 -25.23 -18.93
CA ALA A 61 7.12 -26.28 -18.44
C ALA A 61 7.83 -27.48 -17.77
N ILE A 62 9.07 -27.78 -18.18
CA ILE A 62 9.90 -28.81 -17.52
C ILE A 62 10.64 -28.19 -16.32
N ALA A 63 11.21 -27.00 -16.52
CA ALA A 63 12.03 -26.33 -15.52
C ALA A 63 11.28 -26.05 -14.20
N ARG A 64 9.96 -25.79 -14.23
CA ARG A 64 9.16 -25.61 -13.00
C ARG A 64 9.19 -26.79 -12.02
N PHE A 65 9.49 -27.99 -12.51
CA PHE A 65 9.57 -29.20 -11.69
C PHE A 65 10.99 -29.49 -11.17
N SER A 66 11.95 -28.63 -11.49
CA SER A 66 13.31 -28.77 -10.97
C SER A 66 13.29 -28.64 -9.44
N PRO A 67 14.03 -29.49 -8.70
CA PRO A 67 14.03 -29.48 -7.23
C PRO A 67 14.24 -28.10 -6.60
N ILE A 68 15.05 -27.24 -7.23
CA ILE A 68 15.36 -25.91 -6.70
C ILE A 68 14.15 -24.98 -6.66
N MET A 69 13.15 -25.20 -7.51
CA MET A 69 11.98 -24.32 -7.62
C MET A 69 11.14 -24.33 -6.34
N GLU A 70 11.21 -25.39 -5.53
CA GLU A 70 10.57 -25.42 -4.23
C GLU A 70 11.27 -24.46 -3.24
N ALA A 71 12.60 -24.37 -3.29
CA ALA A 71 13.34 -23.39 -2.49
C ALA A 71 13.06 -21.95 -2.97
N VAL A 72 13.00 -21.73 -4.29
CA VAL A 72 12.63 -20.43 -4.87
C VAL A 72 11.22 -20.01 -4.43
N ARG A 73 10.25 -20.94 -4.40
CA ARG A 73 8.90 -20.67 -3.91
C ARG A 73 8.90 -20.25 -2.44
N ARG A 74 9.55 -21.00 -1.56
CA ARG A 74 9.67 -20.65 -0.13
C ARG A 74 10.36 -19.30 0.07
N PHE A 75 11.36 -18.99 -0.74
CA PHE A 75 12.05 -17.71 -0.70
C PHE A 75 11.12 -16.56 -1.12
N ALA A 76 10.35 -16.73 -2.20
CA ALA A 76 9.35 -15.77 -2.63
C ALA A 76 8.22 -15.59 -1.59
N GLU A 77 7.74 -16.67 -0.97
CA GLU A 77 6.71 -16.62 0.08
C GLU A 77 7.18 -15.87 1.34
N SER A 78 8.47 -15.88 1.65
CA SER A 78 9.05 -15.09 2.74
C SER A 78 9.32 -13.62 2.36
N GLY A 79 8.93 -13.20 1.16
CA GLY A 79 9.12 -11.83 0.66
C GLY A 79 10.50 -11.58 0.04
N GLY A 80 11.24 -12.63 -0.29
CA GLY A 80 12.50 -12.56 -1.01
C GLY A 80 12.32 -12.06 -2.45
N PRO A 81 13.18 -11.16 -2.98
CA PRO A 81 13.10 -10.70 -4.36
C PRO A 81 13.46 -11.79 -5.37
N VAL A 82 12.55 -12.12 -6.28
CA VAL A 82 12.80 -13.05 -7.40
C VAL A 82 12.56 -12.33 -8.72
N ILE A 83 13.54 -12.35 -9.62
CA ILE A 83 13.41 -11.84 -10.98
C ILE A 83 13.53 -12.97 -12.00
N GLY A 84 12.59 -13.05 -12.94
CA GLY A 84 12.63 -13.99 -14.06
C GLY A 84 12.75 -13.25 -15.39
N ILE A 85 13.83 -13.52 -16.12
CA ILE A 85 14.17 -12.85 -17.39
C ILE A 85 13.90 -13.80 -18.55
N CYS A 86 13.10 -13.38 -19.53
CA CYS A 86 12.76 -14.16 -20.73
C CYS A 86 12.27 -15.59 -20.37
N ASN A 87 13.13 -16.61 -20.49
CA ASN A 87 12.80 -17.98 -20.06
C ASN A 87 12.51 -18.09 -18.56
N GLY A 88 13.17 -17.29 -17.73
CA GLY A 88 12.84 -17.15 -16.32
C GLY A 88 11.40 -16.66 -16.10
N PHE A 89 10.90 -15.71 -16.89
CA PHE A 89 9.51 -15.25 -16.79
C PHE A 89 8.53 -16.38 -17.17
N GLN A 90 8.85 -17.14 -18.22
CA GLN A 90 8.07 -18.32 -18.60
C GLN A 90 8.03 -19.35 -17.46
N ILE A 91 9.16 -19.61 -16.79
CA ILE A 91 9.22 -20.51 -15.62
C ILE A 91 8.38 -19.98 -14.45
N LEU A 92 8.39 -18.67 -14.18
CA LEU A 92 7.61 -18.08 -13.09
C LEU A 92 6.10 -18.22 -13.31
N THR A 93 5.63 -18.04 -14.54
CA THR A 93 4.20 -18.27 -14.87
C THR A 93 3.84 -19.76 -14.81
N GLU A 94 4.67 -20.64 -15.35
CA GLU A 94 4.45 -22.09 -15.31
C GLU A 94 4.48 -22.67 -13.89
N SER A 95 5.24 -22.06 -12.97
CA SER A 95 5.33 -22.47 -11.56
C SER A 95 4.23 -21.86 -10.66
N GLY A 96 3.42 -20.94 -11.19
CA GLY A 96 2.36 -20.25 -10.45
C GLY A 96 2.85 -19.11 -9.54
N LEU A 97 4.13 -18.72 -9.63
CA LEU A 97 4.68 -17.58 -8.91
C LEU A 97 4.28 -16.24 -9.53
N LEU A 98 3.96 -16.24 -10.83
CA LEU A 98 3.33 -15.13 -11.55
C LEU A 98 2.05 -15.60 -12.23
N PRO A 99 1.03 -14.74 -12.34
CA PRO A 99 -0.20 -15.06 -13.07
C PRO A 99 0.00 -15.00 -14.59
N GLY A 100 -0.95 -15.55 -15.33
CA GLY A 100 -0.95 -15.54 -16.79
C GLY A 100 -0.11 -16.66 -17.42
N ALA A 101 0.12 -16.54 -18.72
CA ALA A 101 0.92 -17.48 -19.50
C ALA A 101 1.64 -16.77 -20.65
N LEU A 102 2.79 -17.30 -21.05
CA LEU A 102 3.53 -16.84 -22.23
C LEU A 102 3.22 -17.78 -23.40
N ARG A 103 2.71 -17.21 -24.49
CA ARG A 103 2.34 -17.91 -25.73
C ARG A 103 3.36 -17.60 -26.82
N ARG A 104 3.28 -18.33 -27.93
CA ARG A 104 3.98 -17.99 -29.17
C ARG A 104 3.67 -16.56 -29.57
N ASN A 105 4.71 -15.86 -30.05
CA ASN A 105 4.57 -14.54 -30.64
C ASN A 105 3.50 -14.58 -31.76
N GLU A 106 2.70 -13.52 -31.88
CA GLU A 106 1.62 -13.45 -32.87
C GLU A 106 2.13 -13.60 -34.31
N GLY A 107 3.32 -13.07 -34.61
CA GLY A 107 4.00 -13.23 -35.90
C GLY A 107 4.61 -14.62 -36.15
N ILE A 108 4.56 -15.55 -35.19
CA ILE A 108 5.10 -16.92 -35.28
C ILE A 108 6.58 -16.93 -35.72
N SER A 109 7.35 -15.97 -35.24
CA SER A 109 8.78 -15.84 -35.53
C SER A 109 9.56 -15.52 -34.25
N PHE A 110 10.82 -15.97 -34.20
CA PHE A 110 11.75 -15.54 -33.17
C PHE A 110 12.07 -14.06 -33.38
N ILE A 111 11.97 -13.26 -32.33
CA ILE A 111 12.21 -11.82 -32.37
C ILE A 111 13.50 -11.53 -31.62
N CYS A 112 14.41 -10.81 -32.27
CA CYS A 112 15.68 -10.36 -31.71
C CYS A 112 15.91 -8.90 -32.07
N ASN A 113 15.36 -7.97 -31.28
CA ASN A 113 15.36 -6.55 -31.59
C ASN A 113 15.58 -5.72 -30.32
N ASN A 114 16.04 -4.48 -30.50
CA ASN A 114 15.96 -3.48 -29.44
C ASN A 114 14.52 -2.97 -29.34
N THR A 115 14.02 -2.83 -28.12
CA THR A 115 12.66 -2.35 -27.83
C THR A 115 12.68 -1.27 -26.78
N PHE A 116 11.69 -0.39 -26.83
CA PHE A 116 11.46 0.62 -25.81
C PHE A 116 10.37 0.15 -24.85
N LEU A 117 10.60 0.38 -23.56
CA LEU A 117 9.72 0.00 -22.48
C LEU A 117 9.35 1.24 -21.68
N LYS A 118 8.06 1.46 -21.48
CA LYS A 118 7.55 2.48 -20.57
C LYS A 118 7.49 1.88 -19.16
N VAL A 119 8.03 2.61 -18.19
CA VAL A 119 7.83 2.30 -16.77
C VAL A 119 6.43 2.73 -16.35
N GLU A 120 5.54 1.76 -16.15
CA GLU A 120 4.14 1.98 -15.73
C GLU A 120 4.02 2.10 -14.21
N ASN A 121 4.85 1.38 -13.47
CA ASN A 121 4.89 1.42 -12.01
C ASN A 121 6.35 1.51 -11.54
N ASN A 122 6.74 2.65 -10.98
CA ASN A 122 8.06 2.88 -10.41
C ASN A 122 8.10 2.73 -8.86
N GLU A 123 7.02 2.27 -8.24
CA GLU A 123 6.95 2.06 -6.78
C GLU A 123 7.42 0.65 -6.37
N THR A 124 7.72 -0.22 -7.35
CA THR A 124 8.13 -1.60 -7.08
C THR A 124 9.58 -1.71 -6.61
N ILE A 125 9.93 -2.83 -5.96
CA ILE A 125 11.33 -3.11 -5.62
C ILE A 125 12.23 -3.27 -6.85
N PHE A 126 11.66 -3.42 -8.04
CA PHE A 126 12.36 -3.63 -9.31
C PHE A 126 12.49 -2.36 -10.17
N THR A 127 11.80 -1.28 -9.83
CA THR A 127 11.76 -0.04 -10.65
C THR A 127 11.85 1.26 -9.84
N ASN A 128 12.08 1.21 -8.52
CA ASN A 128 12.19 2.40 -7.64
C ASN A 128 13.40 3.34 -7.86
N THR A 129 14.25 3.04 -8.84
CA THR A 129 15.27 3.98 -9.34
C THR A 129 14.87 4.67 -10.63
N CYS A 130 13.76 4.25 -11.25
CA CYS A 130 13.18 4.88 -12.42
C CYS A 130 12.30 6.07 -12.05
N THR A 131 12.14 7.00 -12.99
CA THR A 131 11.15 8.08 -12.90
C THR A 131 9.80 7.63 -13.48
N PRO A 132 8.68 8.26 -13.08
CA PRO A 132 7.39 8.04 -13.73
C PRO A 132 7.49 8.26 -15.24
N ASP A 133 6.83 7.39 -16.02
CA ASP A 133 6.81 7.40 -17.49
C ASP A 133 8.18 7.31 -18.18
N GLN A 134 9.24 6.93 -17.46
CA GLN A 134 10.57 6.76 -18.05
C GLN A 134 10.53 5.71 -19.16
N VAL A 135 11.18 6.01 -20.28
CA VAL A 135 11.38 5.09 -21.39
C VAL A 135 12.75 4.43 -21.26
N LEU A 136 12.78 3.10 -21.29
CA LEU A 136 13.98 2.27 -21.20
C LEU A 136 14.22 1.56 -22.54
N SER A 137 15.45 1.55 -23.04
CA SER A 137 15.87 0.78 -24.21
C SER A 137 16.45 -0.56 -23.76
N ILE A 138 15.71 -1.66 -23.93
CA ILE A 138 16.13 -3.00 -23.51
C ILE A 138 15.87 -4.01 -24.65
N PRO A 139 16.83 -4.87 -25.01
CA PRO A 139 16.67 -5.84 -26.08
C PRO A 139 15.73 -6.98 -25.69
N ILE A 140 15.08 -7.58 -26.68
CA ILE A 140 14.30 -8.81 -26.56
C ILE A 140 14.89 -9.90 -27.44
N ALA A 141 14.78 -11.17 -27.02
CA ALA A 141 15.26 -12.34 -27.77
C ALA A 141 14.39 -13.57 -27.45
N HIS A 142 13.25 -13.75 -28.13
CA HIS A 142 12.32 -14.85 -27.82
C HIS A 142 11.37 -15.25 -28.97
N MET A 143 10.91 -16.51 -28.95
CA MET A 143 9.83 -17.04 -29.81
C MET A 143 8.46 -17.05 -29.10
N ASP A 144 8.47 -17.20 -27.79
CA ASP A 144 7.27 -17.40 -26.96
C ASP A 144 7.18 -16.30 -25.88
N GLY A 145 7.06 -15.05 -26.30
CA GLY A 145 6.98 -13.90 -25.37
C GLY A 145 5.63 -13.20 -25.32
N ASN A 146 4.60 -13.73 -26.00
CA ASN A 146 3.27 -13.14 -25.99
C ASN A 146 2.60 -13.39 -24.63
N PHE A 147 2.63 -12.40 -23.75
CA PHE A 147 1.97 -12.48 -22.46
C PHE A 147 0.45 -12.44 -22.61
N TYR A 148 -0.21 -13.38 -21.95
CA TYR A 148 -1.65 -13.49 -21.94
C TYR A 148 -2.18 -13.76 -20.55
N ILE A 149 -3.28 -13.08 -20.24
CA ILE A 149 -4.13 -13.30 -19.08
C ILE A 149 -5.56 -12.96 -19.50
N ASP A 150 -6.54 -13.55 -18.82
CA ASP A 150 -7.95 -13.23 -19.06
C ASP A 150 -8.32 -11.84 -18.52
N GLU A 151 -9.51 -11.34 -18.87
CA GLU A 151 -9.93 -9.98 -18.50
C GLU A 151 -9.96 -9.79 -16.98
N THR A 152 -10.45 -10.80 -16.24
CA THR A 152 -10.49 -10.77 -14.77
C THR A 152 -9.09 -10.69 -14.16
N GLY A 153 -8.13 -11.45 -14.68
CA GLY A 153 -6.74 -11.37 -14.24
C GLY A 153 -6.07 -10.05 -14.64
N LEU A 154 -6.41 -9.48 -15.80
CA LEU A 154 -5.92 -8.18 -16.24
C LEU A 154 -6.42 -7.04 -15.36
N GLU A 155 -7.71 -7.05 -15.01
CA GLU A 155 -8.30 -6.11 -14.04
C GLU A 155 -7.64 -6.22 -12.68
N ARG A 156 -7.38 -7.45 -12.21
CA ARG A 156 -6.66 -7.68 -10.95
C ARG A 156 -5.25 -7.12 -11.01
N LEU A 157 -4.49 -7.39 -12.07
CA LEU A 157 -3.16 -6.82 -12.29
C LEU A 157 -3.19 -5.29 -12.23
N ARG A 158 -4.15 -4.64 -12.90
CA ARG A 158 -4.31 -3.18 -12.82
C ARG A 158 -4.64 -2.72 -11.40
N GLY A 159 -5.51 -3.43 -10.70
CA GLY A 159 -5.99 -3.08 -9.36
C GLY A 159 -4.89 -2.97 -8.30
N TYR A 160 -3.85 -3.81 -8.37
CA TYR A 160 -2.71 -3.73 -7.44
C TYR A 160 -1.45 -3.09 -8.06
N GLY A 161 -1.54 -2.52 -9.27
CA GLY A 161 -0.37 -1.94 -9.95
C GLY A 161 0.65 -2.99 -10.41
N GLY A 162 0.19 -4.20 -10.75
CA GLY A 162 1.01 -5.34 -11.14
C GLY A 162 1.65 -5.24 -12.52
N ILE A 163 1.25 -4.28 -13.36
CA ILE A 163 1.88 -4.00 -14.65
C ILE A 163 3.04 -3.04 -14.40
N VAL A 164 4.27 -3.49 -14.65
CA VAL A 164 5.48 -2.74 -14.31
C VAL A 164 6.09 -2.09 -15.54
N LEU A 165 6.15 -2.84 -16.65
CA LEU A 165 6.71 -2.39 -17.92
C LEU A 165 5.76 -2.71 -19.08
N SER A 166 5.58 -1.75 -19.99
CA SER A 166 4.83 -1.92 -21.24
C SER A 166 5.72 -1.61 -22.44
N TYR A 167 5.54 -2.34 -23.54
CA TYR A 167 6.14 -2.00 -24.83
C TYR A 167 5.59 -0.68 -25.36
N CYS A 168 6.49 0.23 -25.73
CA CYS A 168 6.16 1.57 -26.21
C CYS A 168 7.04 2.00 -27.39
N GLY A 169 6.70 3.15 -27.98
CA GLY A 169 7.55 3.86 -28.92
C GLY A 169 8.71 4.58 -28.21
N SER A 170 9.67 5.09 -28.98
CA SER A 170 10.78 5.89 -28.43
C SER A 170 10.32 7.20 -27.78
N ASP A 171 9.09 7.64 -28.07
CA ASP A 171 8.40 8.79 -27.47
C ASP A 171 7.61 8.43 -26.21
N GLY A 172 7.58 7.14 -25.82
CA GLY A 172 6.82 6.63 -24.68
C GLY A 172 5.36 6.28 -24.98
N ALA A 173 4.91 6.42 -26.23
CA ALA A 173 3.53 6.07 -26.59
C ALA A 173 3.31 4.54 -26.53
N VAL A 174 2.30 4.09 -25.78
CA VAL A 174 1.94 2.67 -25.65
C VAL A 174 0.84 2.36 -26.68
N LEU A 175 1.26 1.98 -27.88
CA LEU A 175 0.37 1.71 -29.01
C LEU A 175 0.56 0.28 -29.53
N PRO A 176 -0.48 -0.38 -30.09
CA PRO A 176 -0.39 -1.77 -30.55
C PRO A 176 0.75 -2.06 -31.53
N GLU A 177 1.13 -1.11 -32.37
CA GLU A 177 2.22 -1.23 -33.34
C GLU A 177 3.62 -1.35 -32.69
N HIS A 178 3.76 -0.92 -31.44
CA HIS A 178 5.02 -1.03 -30.68
C HIS A 178 5.12 -2.37 -29.95
N ASN A 179 4.06 -3.17 -29.94
CA ASN A 179 4.02 -4.46 -29.30
C ASN A 179 4.67 -5.51 -30.22
N PRO A 180 5.87 -6.02 -29.89
CA PRO A 180 6.60 -6.88 -30.80
C PRO A 180 5.99 -8.28 -30.92
N ASN A 181 5.29 -8.76 -29.88
CA ASN A 181 4.95 -10.17 -29.73
C ASN A 181 3.44 -10.44 -29.56
N GLY A 182 2.63 -9.39 -29.45
CA GLY A 182 1.18 -9.47 -29.30
C GLY A 182 0.72 -9.67 -27.85
N SER A 183 1.55 -9.31 -26.86
CA SER A 183 1.17 -9.33 -25.44
C SER A 183 -0.10 -8.53 -25.18
N VAL A 184 -0.99 -9.03 -24.33
CA VAL A 184 -2.18 -8.27 -23.92
C VAL A 184 -1.79 -6.94 -23.28
N ALA A 185 -2.48 -5.86 -23.65
CA ALA A 185 -2.25 -4.50 -23.15
C ALA A 185 -0.78 -4.02 -23.25
N ASN A 186 -0.04 -4.48 -24.26
CA ASN A 186 1.39 -4.16 -24.46
C ASN A 186 2.30 -4.56 -23.30
N ILE A 187 1.86 -5.47 -22.42
CA ILE A 187 2.63 -5.84 -21.23
C ILE A 187 3.96 -6.49 -21.61
N ALA A 188 5.04 -5.94 -21.06
CA ALA A 188 6.41 -6.47 -21.20
C ALA A 188 6.94 -7.09 -19.90
N GLY A 189 6.43 -6.64 -18.74
CA GLY A 189 6.78 -7.21 -17.44
C GLY A 189 5.76 -6.93 -16.34
N ILE A 190 5.61 -7.90 -15.44
CA ILE A 190 4.63 -7.88 -14.34
C ILE A 190 5.22 -8.32 -13.01
N VAL A 191 4.59 -7.90 -11.93
CA VAL A 191 4.90 -8.33 -10.56
C VAL A 191 3.73 -9.10 -9.95
N ASN A 192 4.02 -10.01 -9.01
CA ASN A 192 2.98 -10.65 -8.20
C ASN A 192 2.31 -9.66 -7.23
N GLU A 193 1.19 -10.04 -6.64
CA GLU A 193 0.43 -9.19 -5.71
C GLU A 193 1.22 -8.82 -4.44
N SER A 194 2.18 -9.65 -4.03
CA SER A 194 3.10 -9.36 -2.93
C SER A 194 4.21 -8.37 -3.31
N GLY A 195 4.39 -8.05 -4.59
CA GLY A 195 5.36 -7.06 -5.07
C GLY A 195 6.82 -7.53 -5.13
N ASN A 196 7.10 -8.81 -4.86
CA ASN A 196 8.46 -9.34 -4.69
C ASN A 196 8.90 -10.36 -5.75
N VAL A 197 8.02 -10.76 -6.66
CA VAL A 197 8.36 -11.62 -7.81
C VAL A 197 8.07 -10.84 -9.08
N PHE A 198 9.09 -10.63 -9.91
CA PHE A 198 8.99 -9.86 -11.16
C PHE A 198 9.41 -10.70 -12.35
N GLY A 199 8.63 -10.65 -13.41
CA GLY A 199 8.93 -11.34 -14.66
C GLY A 199 8.88 -10.36 -15.82
N LEU A 200 9.86 -10.45 -16.72
CA LEU A 200 9.90 -9.65 -17.95
C LEU A 200 10.49 -10.43 -19.11
N MET A 201 9.97 -10.21 -20.32
CA MET A 201 10.51 -10.81 -21.55
C MET A 201 11.79 -10.12 -22.09
N PRO A 202 11.94 -8.79 -21.96
CA PRO A 202 13.21 -8.11 -22.28
C PRO A 202 14.38 -8.58 -21.42
N HIS A 203 15.60 -8.40 -21.92
CA HIS A 203 16.86 -8.84 -21.31
C HIS A 203 17.62 -7.65 -20.68
N PRO A 204 17.31 -7.24 -19.44
CA PRO A 204 18.00 -6.14 -18.76
C PRO A 204 19.49 -6.41 -18.55
N GLU A 205 19.89 -7.67 -18.38
CA GLU A 205 21.29 -8.09 -18.26
C GLU A 205 22.10 -7.80 -19.54
N ARG A 206 21.44 -7.74 -20.70
CA ARG A 206 22.06 -7.38 -21.98
C ARG A 206 22.03 -5.88 -22.29
N ALA A 207 21.48 -5.08 -21.37
CA ALA A 207 21.43 -3.62 -21.44
C ALA A 207 22.13 -3.01 -20.21
N GLY A 208 23.27 -3.58 -19.80
CA GLY A 208 24.05 -3.13 -18.65
C GLY A 208 25.19 -2.16 -19.00
N GLU A 209 25.61 -2.07 -20.25
CA GLU A 209 26.80 -1.31 -20.66
C GLU A 209 26.58 -0.61 -22.00
N SER A 210 27.08 0.62 -22.12
CA SER A 210 26.99 1.41 -23.36
C SER A 210 27.53 0.66 -24.60
N ILE A 211 28.54 -0.21 -24.43
CA ILE A 211 29.11 -1.00 -25.54
C ILE A 211 28.12 -2.04 -26.10
N LEU A 212 27.15 -2.48 -25.30
CA LEU A 212 26.05 -3.37 -25.70
C LEU A 212 24.87 -2.61 -26.30
N GLY A 213 24.93 -1.28 -26.34
CA GLY A 213 23.94 -0.40 -26.96
C GLY A 213 22.93 0.23 -26.00
N SER A 214 22.96 -0.13 -24.71
CA SER A 214 22.12 0.48 -23.66
C SER A 214 22.67 0.17 -22.26
N GLU A 215 22.44 1.09 -21.32
CA GLU A 215 22.70 0.91 -19.88
C GLU A 215 21.39 0.85 -19.06
N ASP A 216 20.24 0.90 -19.72
CA ASP A 216 18.95 1.06 -19.06
C ASP A 216 18.53 -0.17 -18.26
N GLY A 217 19.06 -1.35 -18.59
CA GLY A 217 18.86 -2.57 -17.80
C GLY A 217 19.39 -2.43 -16.37
N ASN A 218 20.38 -1.56 -16.14
CA ASN A 218 20.91 -1.29 -14.80
C ASN A 218 19.87 -0.70 -13.85
N TYR A 219 18.86 0.01 -14.34
CA TYR A 219 17.80 0.55 -13.47
C TYR A 219 17.05 -0.57 -12.74
N ILE A 220 16.86 -1.72 -13.40
CA ILE A 220 16.16 -2.86 -12.78
C ILE A 220 16.97 -3.43 -11.62
N PHE A 221 18.23 -3.79 -11.87
CA PHE A 221 19.10 -4.36 -10.84
C PHE A 221 19.44 -3.37 -9.73
N LYS A 222 19.69 -2.09 -10.05
CA LYS A 222 19.92 -1.03 -9.04
C LYS A 222 18.69 -0.81 -8.16
N SER A 223 17.48 -0.97 -8.68
CA SER A 223 16.25 -0.91 -7.87
C SER A 223 16.17 -2.04 -6.84
N ILE A 224 16.55 -3.26 -7.22
CA ILE A 224 16.63 -4.40 -6.29
C ILE A 224 17.67 -4.11 -5.20
N ILE A 225 18.88 -3.67 -5.59
CA ILE A 225 19.97 -3.35 -4.66
C ILE A 225 19.56 -2.25 -3.68
N LYS A 226 18.97 -1.15 -4.17
CA LYS A 226 18.47 -0.04 -3.34
C LYS A 226 17.42 -0.51 -2.33
N SER A 227 16.48 -1.34 -2.78
CA SER A 227 15.44 -1.94 -1.90
C SER A 227 16.05 -2.80 -0.79
N LEU A 228 17.02 -3.65 -1.15
CA LEU A 228 17.70 -4.52 -0.18
C LEU A 228 18.56 -3.72 0.81
N ILE A 229 19.24 -2.66 0.37
CA ILE A 229 20.01 -1.78 1.26
C ILE A 229 19.06 -1.12 2.26
N ARG A 230 17.92 -0.59 1.79
CA ARG A 230 16.90 0.00 2.66
C ARG A 230 16.37 -1.03 3.66
N LYS A 231 16.07 -2.25 3.21
CA LYS A 231 15.61 -3.34 4.08
C LYS A 231 16.64 -3.66 5.16
N ARG A 232 17.92 -3.83 4.80
CA ARG A 232 19.01 -4.07 5.76
C ARG A 232 19.20 -2.91 6.73
N GLN A 233 19.10 -1.65 6.27
CA GLN A 233 19.17 -0.48 7.14
C GLN A 233 18.04 -0.50 8.17
N VAL A 234 16.80 -0.74 7.73
CA VAL A 234 15.63 -0.89 8.62
C VAL A 234 15.83 -2.06 9.59
N ASP A 235 16.32 -3.20 9.14
CA ASP A 235 16.56 -4.37 10.01
C ASP A 235 17.71 -4.13 11.00
N SER A 236 18.69 -3.29 10.64
CA SER A 236 19.81 -2.91 11.50
C SER A 236 19.49 -1.79 12.51
N MET A 237 18.37 -1.08 12.34
CA MET A 237 17.95 -0.05 13.29
C MET A 237 17.50 -0.69 14.60
N SER A 238 17.99 -0.15 15.72
CA SER A 238 17.50 -0.54 17.03
C SER A 238 16.00 -0.28 17.14
N MET A 239 15.29 -1.09 17.94
CA MET A 239 13.85 -0.90 18.16
C MET A 239 13.53 0.49 18.72
N ARG A 240 14.46 1.10 19.47
CA ARG A 240 14.37 2.50 19.91
C ARG A 240 14.36 3.48 18.75
N ALA A 241 15.21 3.31 17.74
CA ALA A 241 15.21 4.19 16.57
C ALA A 241 13.90 4.05 15.77
N LYS A 242 13.38 2.83 15.63
CA LYS A 242 12.07 2.57 15.01
C LYS A 242 10.92 3.22 15.80
N ALA A 243 11.01 3.23 17.13
CA ALA A 243 10.01 3.89 17.98
C ALA A 243 9.92 5.39 17.68
N VAL A 244 11.07 6.05 17.54
CA VAL A 244 11.15 7.48 17.22
C VAL A 244 10.58 7.77 15.83
N GLU A 245 10.87 6.93 14.84
CA GLU A 245 10.30 7.06 13.50
C GLU A 245 8.77 6.94 13.49
N LEU A 246 8.22 6.08 14.37
CA LEU A 246 6.77 5.89 14.54
C LEU A 246 6.09 7.01 15.37
N GLY A 247 6.84 8.02 15.80
CA GLY A 247 6.31 9.17 16.55
C GLY A 247 6.30 9.00 18.08
N LEU A 248 6.93 7.96 18.61
CA LEU A 248 7.15 7.81 20.05
C LEU A 248 8.41 8.57 20.48
N THR A 249 8.36 9.20 21.64
CA THR A 249 9.57 9.77 22.27
C THR A 249 10.43 8.68 22.88
N SER A 250 11.73 8.94 23.05
CA SER A 250 12.64 8.01 23.75
C SER A 250 12.15 7.65 25.15
N ALA A 251 11.55 8.60 25.86
CA ALA A 251 11.00 8.39 27.20
C ALA A 251 9.73 7.50 27.18
N GLU A 252 8.88 7.64 26.16
CA GLU A 252 7.74 6.74 25.96
C GLU A 252 8.23 5.31 25.67
N TYR A 253 9.29 5.15 24.87
CA TYR A 253 9.91 3.84 24.63
C TYR A 253 10.48 3.19 25.92
N ASP A 254 11.17 3.96 26.76
CA ASP A 254 11.66 3.48 28.06
C ASP A 254 10.51 3.00 28.96
N ARG A 255 9.38 3.72 28.92
CA ARG A 255 8.17 3.36 29.66
C ARG A 255 7.52 2.08 29.12
N ILE A 256 7.52 1.88 27.81
CA ILE A 256 7.04 0.64 27.18
C ILE A 256 7.87 -0.55 27.67
N ILE A 257 9.21 -0.45 27.64
CA ILE A 257 10.09 -1.50 28.15
C ILE A 257 9.79 -1.79 29.62
N SER A 258 9.65 -0.75 30.45
CA SER A 258 9.35 -0.92 31.87
C SER A 258 8.01 -1.61 32.12
N GLN A 259 7.01 -1.42 31.27
CA GLN A 259 5.69 -2.07 31.42
C GLN A 259 5.69 -3.51 30.91
N LEU A 260 6.40 -3.78 29.82
CA LEU A 260 6.50 -5.12 29.24
C LEU A 260 7.52 -6.02 29.97
N GLY A 261 8.50 -5.42 30.66
CA GLY A 261 9.65 -6.13 31.22
C GLY A 261 10.65 -6.63 30.17
N ARG A 262 10.50 -6.21 28.91
CA ARG A 262 11.35 -6.59 27.75
C ARG A 262 11.21 -5.55 26.63
N GLU A 263 12.06 -5.64 25.60
CA GLU A 263 11.84 -4.88 24.38
C GLU A 263 10.56 -5.35 23.64
N PRO A 264 9.78 -4.41 23.09
CA PRO A 264 8.63 -4.75 22.25
C PRO A 264 9.09 -5.31 20.91
N ASN A 265 8.30 -6.21 20.32
CA ASN A 265 8.46 -6.55 18.90
C ASN A 265 7.86 -5.45 18.00
N LEU A 266 8.06 -5.53 16.68
CA LEU A 266 7.62 -4.49 15.75
C LEU A 266 6.10 -4.26 15.78
N THR A 267 5.30 -5.32 15.91
CA THR A 267 3.84 -5.23 15.98
C THR A 267 3.39 -4.53 17.26
N GLU A 268 3.93 -4.94 18.40
CA GLU A 268 3.65 -4.30 19.70
C GLU A 268 4.04 -2.83 19.68
N LEU A 269 5.20 -2.51 19.11
CA LEU A 269 5.68 -1.14 18.98
C LEU A 269 4.74 -0.27 18.13
N GLY A 270 4.26 -0.82 17.00
CA GLY A 270 3.25 -0.15 16.16
C GLY A 270 1.92 0.08 16.90
N MET A 271 1.47 -0.89 17.70
CA MET A 271 0.28 -0.73 18.54
C MET A 271 0.45 0.38 19.58
N PHE A 272 1.60 0.42 20.28
CA PHE A 272 1.90 1.50 21.22
C PHE A 272 1.95 2.86 20.54
N ALA A 273 2.60 2.95 19.37
CA ALA A 273 2.70 4.19 18.62
C ALA A 273 1.32 4.76 18.24
N ALA A 274 0.40 3.91 17.79
CA ALA A 274 -0.97 4.32 17.48
C ALA A 274 -1.76 4.72 18.74
N LEU A 275 -1.75 3.86 19.77
CA LEU A 275 -2.55 4.06 20.99
C LEU A 275 -2.05 5.22 21.86
N TRP A 276 -0.75 5.54 21.82
CA TRP A 276 -0.15 6.66 22.56
C TRP A 276 0.03 7.92 21.71
N SER A 277 -0.58 7.97 20.52
CA SER A 277 -0.70 9.22 19.73
C SER A 277 -1.54 10.26 20.48
N GLU A 278 -1.41 11.56 20.14
CA GLU A 278 -2.25 12.59 20.75
C GLU A 278 -3.73 12.37 20.44
N HIS A 279 -4.03 11.95 19.20
CA HIS A 279 -5.39 11.64 18.74
C HIS A 279 -6.09 10.57 19.61
N CYS A 280 -5.38 9.51 20.02
CA CYS A 280 -5.99 8.44 20.83
C CYS A 280 -5.88 8.69 22.33
N ALA A 281 -4.72 9.15 22.83
CA ALA A 281 -4.45 9.22 24.26
C ALA A 281 -4.74 10.60 24.89
N TYR A 282 -4.92 11.65 24.07
CA TYR A 282 -5.15 13.03 24.52
C TYR A 282 -4.07 13.47 25.54
N LYS A 283 -2.79 13.20 25.25
CA LYS A 283 -1.68 13.30 26.22
C LYS A 283 -1.56 14.69 26.83
N HIS A 284 -1.81 15.72 26.02
CA HIS A 284 -1.66 17.12 26.44
C HIS A 284 -2.99 17.70 26.95
N SER A 285 -4.11 17.27 26.38
CA SER A 285 -5.43 17.86 26.61
C SER A 285 -6.23 17.20 27.74
N ARG A 286 -6.01 15.91 28.02
CA ARG A 286 -6.77 15.15 29.04
C ARG A 286 -6.74 15.80 30.43
N ALA A 287 -5.58 16.34 30.83
CA ALA A 287 -5.43 17.02 32.13
C ALA A 287 -6.19 18.35 32.23
N LEU A 288 -6.50 18.98 31.08
CA LEU A 288 -7.31 20.18 31.04
C LEU A 288 -8.80 19.83 31.03
N PHE A 289 -9.19 18.77 30.32
CA PHE A 289 -10.58 18.33 30.24
C PHE A 289 -11.18 17.89 31.58
N SER A 290 -10.36 17.40 32.50
CA SER A 290 -10.81 17.06 33.87
C SER A 290 -11.29 18.27 34.68
N ARG A 291 -11.13 19.50 34.17
CA ARG A 291 -11.62 20.73 34.81
C ARG A 291 -13.04 21.10 34.37
N PHE A 292 -13.58 20.46 33.34
CA PHE A 292 -14.94 20.75 32.89
C PHE A 292 -15.98 20.12 33.83
N PRO A 293 -17.11 20.79 34.08
CA PRO A 293 -18.20 20.20 34.84
C PRO A 293 -18.87 19.09 34.01
N THR A 294 -18.98 17.90 34.59
CA THR A 294 -19.54 16.71 33.92
C THR A 294 -20.77 16.14 34.62
N GLU A 295 -21.21 16.76 35.71
CA GLU A 295 -22.37 16.34 36.50
C GLU A 295 -23.54 17.30 36.32
N GLY A 296 -24.75 16.75 36.27
CA GLY A 296 -25.97 17.51 36.12
C GLY A 296 -27.21 16.62 36.22
N PRO A 297 -28.38 17.19 36.57
CA PRO A 297 -29.59 16.41 36.89
C PRO A 297 -30.14 15.59 35.72
N HIS A 298 -29.85 15.99 34.49
CA HIS A 298 -30.30 15.32 33.27
C HIS A 298 -29.19 14.54 32.56
N ILE A 299 -27.98 14.47 33.13
CA ILE A 299 -26.86 13.75 32.52
C ILE A 299 -26.98 12.28 32.90
N LEU A 300 -27.32 11.43 31.93
CA LEU A 300 -27.36 9.97 32.11
C LEU A 300 -25.98 9.35 31.93
N GLN A 301 -25.19 9.88 31.00
CA GLN A 301 -23.82 9.44 30.74
C GLN A 301 -22.95 10.63 30.34
N GLY A 302 -21.94 10.91 31.17
CA GLY A 302 -20.89 11.90 30.90
C GLY A 302 -19.72 11.31 30.09
N PRO A 303 -18.57 11.99 30.07
CA PRO A 303 -17.36 11.50 29.38
C PRO A 303 -16.93 10.12 29.88
N GLY A 304 -16.55 9.22 28.96
CA GLY A 304 -16.08 7.86 29.28
C GLY A 304 -16.60 6.78 28.33
N GLU A 305 -17.72 7.04 27.67
CA GLU A 305 -18.32 6.19 26.63
C GLU A 305 -18.18 6.83 25.24
N ASN A 306 -18.66 6.16 24.20
CA ASN A 306 -18.56 6.64 22.82
C ASN A 306 -19.28 7.98 22.58
N ALA A 307 -20.33 8.30 23.35
CA ALA A 307 -21.07 9.56 23.24
C ALA A 307 -21.70 9.97 24.59
N GLY A 308 -22.04 11.26 24.74
CA GLY A 308 -22.75 11.77 25.91
C GLY A 308 -24.26 11.56 25.80
N ILE A 309 -24.91 11.31 26.93
CA ILE A 309 -26.36 11.01 26.99
C ILE A 309 -27.07 11.94 27.97
N ILE A 310 -28.15 12.56 27.50
CA ILE A 310 -28.97 13.50 28.24
C ILE A 310 -30.43 13.00 28.25
N ASP A 311 -31.03 12.94 29.45
CA ASP A 311 -32.45 12.66 29.64
C ASP A 311 -33.29 13.85 29.14
N ILE A 312 -34.28 13.58 28.31
CA ILE A 312 -35.22 14.57 27.78
C ILE A 312 -36.66 14.37 28.31
N GLY A 313 -36.85 13.47 29.28
CA GLY A 313 -38.16 13.12 29.84
C GLY A 313 -38.87 12.03 29.05
N ASP A 314 -40.05 11.61 29.55
CA ASP A 314 -40.92 10.61 28.93
C ASP A 314 -40.25 9.26 28.61
N GLY A 315 -39.20 8.90 29.36
CA GLY A 315 -38.42 7.66 29.14
C GLY A 315 -37.52 7.72 27.90
N MET A 316 -37.22 8.92 27.40
CA MET A 316 -36.41 9.17 26.21
C MET A 316 -35.11 9.88 26.55
N ALA A 317 -34.08 9.60 25.77
CA ALA A 317 -32.77 10.22 25.89
C ALA A 317 -32.23 10.70 24.53
N VAL A 318 -31.46 11.78 24.58
CA VAL A 318 -30.64 12.27 23.46
C VAL A 318 -29.22 11.77 23.66
N VAL A 319 -28.68 11.15 22.61
CA VAL A 319 -27.27 10.76 22.53
C VAL A 319 -26.58 11.65 21.52
N MET A 320 -25.48 12.28 21.92
CA MET A 320 -24.76 13.20 21.03
C MET A 320 -23.26 13.23 21.27
N LYS A 321 -22.54 13.48 20.18
CA LYS A 321 -21.09 13.72 20.17
C LYS A 321 -20.74 14.61 18.99
N VAL A 322 -19.58 15.26 19.10
CA VAL A 322 -18.91 15.95 18.00
C VAL A 322 -17.54 15.30 17.77
N GLU A 323 -17.16 15.18 16.51
CA GLU A 323 -15.86 14.65 16.07
C GLU A 323 -15.25 15.57 15.01
N SER A 324 -13.92 15.50 14.83
CA SER A 324 -13.19 16.32 13.87
C SER A 324 -12.43 15.46 12.86
N HIS A 325 -12.48 15.85 11.59
CA HIS A 325 -11.81 15.19 10.46
C HIS A 325 -10.96 16.19 9.66
N ASN A 326 -10.24 17.07 10.36
CA ASN A 326 -9.50 18.20 9.78
C ASN A 326 -8.43 17.77 8.78
N HIS A 327 -7.43 16.99 9.25
CA HIS A 327 -6.29 16.55 8.43
C HIS A 327 -6.70 15.73 7.20
N PRO A 328 -7.56 14.69 7.33
CA PRO A 328 -8.04 13.96 6.15
C PRO A 328 -8.76 14.86 5.14
N SER A 329 -9.62 15.76 5.63
CA SER A 329 -10.38 16.69 4.76
C SER A 329 -9.52 17.74 4.08
N ALA A 330 -8.34 18.06 4.62
CA ALA A 330 -7.39 18.97 3.98
C ALA A 330 -6.67 18.33 2.77
N ILE A 331 -6.62 17.00 2.72
CA ILE A 331 -5.93 16.22 1.68
C ILE A 331 -6.92 15.72 0.64
N GLU A 332 -7.98 15.04 1.09
CA GLU A 332 -9.07 14.53 0.27
C GLU A 332 -10.38 15.03 0.91
N PRO A 333 -10.94 16.14 0.42
CA PRO A 333 -12.04 16.82 1.10
C PRO A 333 -13.35 16.04 1.10
N TYR A 334 -13.62 15.23 0.08
CA TYR A 334 -14.87 14.48 -0.02
C TYR A 334 -14.87 13.29 0.95
N GLN A 335 -13.88 12.42 0.82
CA GLN A 335 -13.68 11.23 1.64
C GLN A 335 -13.34 11.59 3.08
N GLY A 336 -12.51 12.61 3.30
CA GLY A 336 -12.20 13.08 4.65
C GLY A 336 -13.44 13.50 5.43
N ALA A 337 -14.36 14.22 4.78
CA ALA A 337 -15.60 14.66 5.42
C ALA A 337 -16.65 13.53 5.50
N ALA A 338 -16.76 12.70 4.46
CA ALA A 338 -17.68 11.57 4.43
C ALA A 338 -17.35 10.52 5.51
N THR A 339 -16.06 10.21 5.69
CA THR A 339 -15.59 9.31 6.75
C THR A 339 -15.86 9.88 8.15
N GLY A 340 -15.78 11.20 8.31
CA GLY A 340 -16.17 11.88 9.55
C GLY A 340 -17.66 11.68 9.88
N ILE A 341 -18.55 11.83 8.89
CA ILE A 341 -19.99 11.53 9.08
C ILE A 341 -20.19 10.04 9.42
N GLY A 342 -19.50 9.14 8.73
CA GLY A 342 -19.56 7.71 9.02
C GLY A 342 -19.09 7.38 10.45
N GLY A 343 -18.02 8.01 10.91
CA GLY A 343 -17.48 7.87 12.27
C GLY A 343 -18.48 8.30 13.33
N ILE A 344 -18.95 9.53 13.24
CA ILE A 344 -19.86 10.08 14.26
C ILE A 344 -21.20 9.34 14.30
N LEU A 345 -21.71 8.86 13.15
CA LEU A 345 -22.91 8.03 13.12
C LEU A 345 -22.70 6.70 13.88
N ARG A 346 -21.51 6.08 13.74
CA ARG A 346 -21.15 4.85 14.46
C ARG A 346 -21.10 5.05 15.97
N ASP A 347 -20.55 6.16 16.42
CA ASP A 347 -20.52 6.48 17.85
C ASP A 347 -21.91 6.59 18.44
N ILE A 348 -22.87 7.17 17.71
CA ILE A 348 -24.25 7.30 18.19
C ILE A 348 -24.98 5.95 18.18
N PHE A 349 -24.92 5.19 17.08
CA PHE A 349 -25.71 3.95 17.03
C PHE A 349 -25.16 2.85 17.93
N THR A 350 -23.86 2.83 18.21
CA THR A 350 -23.26 1.83 19.12
C THR A 350 -23.75 2.01 20.56
N MET A 351 -24.28 3.18 20.90
CA MET A 351 -24.93 3.44 22.20
C MET A 351 -26.40 3.00 22.24
N GLY A 352 -26.92 2.35 21.19
CA GLY A 352 -28.33 1.95 21.08
C GLY A 352 -29.27 3.05 20.58
N ALA A 353 -28.74 4.22 20.22
CA ALA A 353 -29.53 5.35 19.73
C ALA A 353 -29.72 5.33 18.22
N ARG A 354 -30.90 5.75 17.74
CA ARG A 354 -31.14 5.97 16.32
C ARG A 354 -30.66 7.37 15.95
N PRO A 355 -29.67 7.54 15.04
CA PRO A 355 -29.32 8.86 14.50
C PRO A 355 -30.52 9.52 13.84
N VAL A 356 -30.78 10.78 14.18
CA VAL A 356 -31.92 11.55 13.64
C VAL A 356 -31.51 12.87 12.99
N ALA A 357 -30.34 13.41 13.35
CA ALA A 357 -29.84 14.66 12.80
C ALA A 357 -28.33 14.74 12.88
N CYS A 358 -27.71 15.31 11.84
CA CYS A 358 -26.33 15.74 11.83
C CYS A 358 -26.24 17.27 11.85
N LEU A 359 -25.15 17.78 12.41
CA LEU A 359 -24.76 19.18 12.32
C LEU A 359 -23.27 19.26 11.95
N ASN A 360 -22.85 20.37 11.36
CA ASN A 360 -21.43 20.60 11.03
C ASN A 360 -20.92 21.91 11.62
N SER A 361 -19.65 21.94 12.01
CA SER A 361 -18.91 23.16 12.30
C SER A 361 -17.70 23.23 11.38
N LEU A 362 -17.77 24.14 10.41
CA LEU A 362 -16.81 24.25 9.32
C LEU A 362 -16.02 25.55 9.42
N ARG A 363 -14.71 25.50 9.20
CA ARG A 363 -13.82 26.67 9.17
C ARG A 363 -12.89 26.59 7.97
N PHE A 364 -12.88 27.63 7.15
CA PHE A 364 -12.07 27.72 5.95
C PHE A 364 -11.43 29.11 5.80
N SER A 365 -10.42 29.23 4.94
CA SER A 365 -9.94 30.52 4.44
C SER A 365 -11.03 31.20 3.58
N PRO A 366 -11.00 32.52 3.33
CA PRO A 366 -11.87 33.15 2.34
C PRO A 366 -11.82 32.44 0.97
N LEU A 367 -12.96 32.33 0.29
CA LEU A 367 -13.14 31.59 -0.98
C LEU A 367 -12.53 32.29 -2.22
N THR A 368 -11.41 32.98 -2.03
CA THR A 368 -10.75 33.79 -3.06
C THR A 368 -9.90 32.95 -4.01
N ASP A 369 -9.30 31.86 -3.55
CA ASP A 369 -8.47 30.96 -4.35
C ASP A 369 -9.17 29.63 -4.69
N ASP A 370 -8.65 28.95 -5.72
CA ASP A 370 -9.22 27.69 -6.23
C ASP A 370 -9.10 26.54 -5.22
N ARG A 371 -8.02 26.48 -4.43
CA ARG A 371 -7.79 25.40 -3.46
C ARG A 371 -8.83 25.47 -2.35
N THR A 372 -9.08 26.65 -1.80
CA THR A 372 -10.10 26.83 -0.77
C THR A 372 -11.50 26.52 -1.30
N ARG A 373 -11.83 26.93 -2.53
CA ARG A 373 -13.10 26.56 -3.19
C ARG A 373 -13.24 25.05 -3.38
N TYR A 374 -12.16 24.37 -3.77
CA TYR A 374 -12.11 22.92 -3.91
C TYR A 374 -12.35 22.21 -2.57
N LEU A 375 -11.63 22.60 -1.51
CA LEU A 375 -11.80 22.03 -0.17
C LEU A 375 -13.22 22.23 0.35
N PHE A 376 -13.74 23.45 0.24
CA PHE A 376 -15.10 23.77 0.67
C PHE A 376 -16.15 22.93 -0.07
N SER A 377 -16.08 22.89 -1.41
CA SER A 377 -17.02 22.12 -2.24
C SER A 377 -16.94 20.62 -1.95
N GLY A 378 -15.72 20.08 -1.82
CA GLY A 378 -15.49 18.67 -1.52
C GLY A 378 -16.04 18.27 -0.15
N VAL A 379 -15.77 19.06 0.89
CA VAL A 379 -16.26 18.79 2.26
C VAL A 379 -17.79 18.81 2.33
N VAL A 380 -18.42 19.83 1.75
CA VAL A 380 -19.89 19.93 1.73
C VAL A 380 -20.49 18.75 0.96
N SER A 381 -19.87 18.38 -0.17
CA SER A 381 -20.30 17.23 -0.99
C SER A 381 -20.12 15.91 -0.25
N GLY A 382 -19.03 15.73 0.50
CA GLY A 382 -18.75 14.54 1.28
C GLY A 382 -19.73 14.35 2.44
N ILE A 383 -20.02 15.43 3.18
CA ILE A 383 -21.03 15.45 4.24
C ILE A 383 -22.40 15.07 3.66
N ALA A 384 -22.81 15.74 2.58
CA ALA A 384 -24.09 15.47 1.93
C ALA A 384 -24.14 14.04 1.36
N GLY A 385 -23.08 13.58 0.72
CA GLY A 385 -22.98 12.26 0.11
C GLY A 385 -23.23 11.15 1.11
N TYR A 386 -22.50 11.14 2.23
CA TYR A 386 -22.65 10.08 3.24
C TYR A 386 -23.99 10.19 3.99
N GLY A 387 -24.34 11.39 4.49
CA GLY A 387 -25.57 11.61 5.27
C GLY A 387 -26.84 11.28 4.48
N ASN A 388 -26.92 11.71 3.23
CA ASN A 388 -28.08 11.43 2.37
C ASN A 388 -28.19 9.94 2.01
N CYS A 389 -27.07 9.24 1.81
CA CYS A 389 -27.08 7.80 1.53
C CYS A 389 -27.58 6.98 2.72
N VAL A 390 -27.19 7.35 3.95
CA VAL A 390 -27.63 6.67 5.18
C VAL A 390 -29.05 7.10 5.59
N GLY A 391 -29.52 8.26 5.12
CA GLY A 391 -30.84 8.80 5.42
C GLY A 391 -30.91 9.59 6.72
N VAL A 392 -29.78 10.21 7.13
CA VAL A 392 -29.71 11.08 8.31
C VAL A 392 -29.45 12.52 7.83
N PRO A 393 -30.39 13.45 8.04
CA PRO A 393 -30.27 14.80 7.49
C PRO A 393 -29.26 15.64 8.28
N THR A 394 -28.42 16.39 7.56
CA THR A 394 -27.69 17.52 8.14
C THR A 394 -28.63 18.70 8.25
N ILE A 395 -29.16 18.96 9.45
CA ILE A 395 -30.24 19.94 9.67
C ILE A 395 -29.75 21.37 9.90
N GLY A 396 -28.45 21.54 10.10
CA GLY A 396 -27.86 22.85 10.39
C GLY A 396 -26.38 22.74 10.73
N GLY A 397 -25.83 23.84 11.20
CA GLY A 397 -24.42 23.94 11.53
C GLY A 397 -23.97 25.38 11.53
N GLU A 398 -22.66 25.56 11.61
CA GLU A 398 -22.00 26.85 11.50
C GLU A 398 -20.86 26.78 10.50
N ILE A 399 -20.66 27.90 9.80
CA ILE A 399 -19.54 28.09 8.90
C ILE A 399 -18.94 29.48 9.11
N GLN A 400 -17.61 29.53 9.18
CA GLN A 400 -16.89 30.78 9.29
C GLN A 400 -15.67 30.76 8.37
N PHE A 401 -15.40 31.92 7.76
CA PHE A 401 -14.27 32.13 6.88
C PHE A 401 -13.28 33.09 7.52
N ASP A 402 -12.03 32.65 7.69
CA ASP A 402 -10.94 33.48 8.20
C ASP A 402 -9.60 33.01 7.62
N SER A 403 -8.72 33.97 7.30
CA SER A 403 -7.40 33.70 6.73
C SER A 403 -6.52 32.78 7.60
N CYS A 404 -6.74 32.71 8.91
CA CYS A 404 -5.98 31.80 9.79
C CYS A 404 -6.22 30.31 9.50
N TYR A 405 -7.28 29.96 8.78
CA TYR A 405 -7.58 28.58 8.37
C TYR A 405 -7.00 28.22 7.00
N TYR A 406 -6.16 29.08 6.41
CA TYR A 406 -5.46 28.74 5.17
C TYR A 406 -4.51 27.56 5.41
N GLY A 407 -4.58 26.55 4.52
CA GLY A 407 -3.81 25.30 4.64
C GLY A 407 -4.41 24.29 5.62
N ASN A 408 -5.06 24.74 6.70
CA ASN A 408 -5.57 23.91 7.79
C ASN A 408 -7.07 24.17 8.04
N PRO A 409 -7.98 23.64 7.18
CA PRO A 409 -9.41 23.76 7.42
C PRO A 409 -9.84 22.95 8.66
N LEU A 410 -10.89 23.40 9.34
CA LEU A 410 -11.54 22.62 10.40
C LEU A 410 -12.86 22.05 9.90
N VAL A 411 -13.01 20.74 10.05
CA VAL A 411 -14.18 19.97 9.62
C VAL A 411 -14.65 19.16 10.80
N ASN A 412 -15.58 19.73 11.55
CA ASN A 412 -16.22 19.05 12.67
C ASN A 412 -17.64 18.65 12.29
N VAL A 413 -18.02 17.44 12.70
CA VAL A 413 -19.37 16.90 12.51
C VAL A 413 -19.92 16.43 13.84
N MET A 414 -21.18 16.72 14.06
CA MET A 414 -21.94 16.33 15.23
C MET A 414 -23.09 15.45 14.77
N CYS A 415 -23.42 14.44 15.56
CA CYS A 415 -24.62 13.65 15.36
C CYS A 415 -25.46 13.64 16.64
N VAL A 416 -26.77 13.67 16.45
CA VAL A 416 -27.79 13.58 17.48
C VAL A 416 -28.62 12.33 17.19
N GLY A 417 -28.74 11.47 18.19
CA GLY A 417 -29.60 10.29 18.17
C GLY A 417 -30.62 10.29 19.29
N LEU A 418 -31.68 9.52 19.10
CA LEU A 418 -32.71 9.28 20.11
C LEU A 418 -32.67 7.82 20.54
N ALA A 419 -32.77 7.58 21.85
CA ALA A 419 -32.90 6.27 22.46
C ALA A 419 -33.99 6.29 23.53
N LYS A 420 -34.56 5.13 23.84
CA LYS A 420 -35.23 4.96 25.12
C LYS A 420 -34.18 4.78 26.19
N THR A 421 -34.44 5.27 27.40
CA THR A 421 -33.49 5.17 28.52
C THR A 421 -33.10 3.72 28.82
N ASP A 422 -34.03 2.78 28.67
CA ASP A 422 -33.82 1.35 28.97
C ASP A 422 -33.06 0.60 27.86
N ASP A 423 -32.94 1.19 26.67
CA ASP A 423 -32.30 0.57 25.50
C ASP A 423 -30.85 1.04 25.31
N ILE A 424 -30.32 1.85 26.23
CA ILE A 424 -28.94 2.37 26.15
C ILE A 424 -27.93 1.24 26.33
N ILE A 425 -26.96 1.18 25.41
CA ILE A 425 -25.89 0.19 25.41
C ILE A 425 -24.56 0.86 25.77
N THR A 426 -23.77 0.25 26.66
CA THR A 426 -22.43 0.73 27.02
C THR A 426 -21.35 -0.10 26.31
N ALA A 427 -20.16 0.46 26.12
CA ALA A 427 -19.08 -0.17 25.38
C ALA A 427 -18.43 -1.37 26.11
N SER A 428 -18.81 -1.65 27.36
CA SER A 428 -18.17 -2.68 28.17
C SER A 428 -18.83 -4.06 27.99
N ALA A 429 -18.06 -5.01 27.45
CA ALA A 429 -18.40 -6.43 27.47
C ALA A 429 -17.59 -7.12 28.59
N SER A 430 -18.27 -7.88 29.46
CA SER A 430 -17.61 -8.65 30.54
C SER A 430 -18.04 -10.11 30.51
N GLY A 431 -17.13 -11.01 30.93
CA GLY A 431 -17.36 -12.46 31.00
C GLY A 431 -16.33 -13.26 30.19
N VAL A 432 -15.60 -14.15 30.88
CA VAL A 432 -14.67 -15.08 30.26
C VAL A 432 -15.46 -16.09 29.42
N GLY A 433 -15.05 -16.32 28.17
CA GLY A 433 -15.69 -17.27 27.26
C GLY A 433 -16.73 -16.66 26.31
N ASN A 434 -16.99 -15.36 26.40
CA ASN A 434 -17.84 -14.67 25.43
C ASN A 434 -17.16 -14.62 24.05
N ALA A 435 -17.96 -14.80 22.99
CA ALA A 435 -17.48 -14.64 21.62
C ALA A 435 -17.41 -13.15 21.23
N VAL A 436 -16.34 -12.78 20.52
CA VAL A 436 -16.20 -11.44 19.90
C VAL A 436 -16.45 -11.59 18.41
N MET A 437 -17.41 -10.82 17.88
CA MET A 437 -17.81 -10.87 16.47
C MET A 437 -17.35 -9.60 15.75
N VAL A 438 -16.75 -9.77 14.57
CA VAL A 438 -16.42 -8.66 13.66
C VAL A 438 -17.42 -8.70 12.51
N ALA A 439 -18.12 -7.59 12.29
CA ALA A 439 -19.12 -7.45 11.23
C ALA A 439 -18.92 -6.13 10.48
N GLY A 440 -19.06 -6.17 9.15
CA GLY A 440 -18.84 -5.01 8.29
C GLY A 440 -17.96 -5.33 7.08
N ALA A 441 -17.29 -4.31 6.55
CA ALA A 441 -16.31 -4.48 5.48
C ALA A 441 -15.11 -5.32 5.93
N LYS A 442 -14.40 -5.93 4.96
CA LYS A 442 -13.14 -6.64 5.24
C LYS A 442 -12.06 -5.64 5.67
N THR A 443 -11.22 -6.02 6.63
CA THR A 443 -10.05 -5.22 7.01
C THR A 443 -9.07 -5.13 5.83
N GLY A 444 -8.95 -3.94 5.24
CA GLY A 444 -7.98 -3.62 4.18
C GLY A 444 -6.68 -3.04 4.72
N ARG A 445 -5.90 -2.43 3.84
CA ARG A 445 -4.70 -1.63 4.21
C ARG A 445 -5.02 -0.14 4.40
N ASP A 446 -6.30 0.17 4.58
CA ASP A 446 -6.82 1.53 4.65
C ASP A 446 -6.41 2.22 5.96
N GLY A 447 -5.89 3.45 5.88
CA GLY A 447 -5.63 4.29 7.05
C GLY A 447 -4.58 3.76 8.04
N ILE A 448 -3.66 2.88 7.63
CA ILE A 448 -2.57 2.40 8.49
C ILE A 448 -1.74 3.60 8.98
N LEU A 449 -1.62 3.77 10.30
CA LEU A 449 -1.03 4.93 10.99
C LEU A 449 -1.85 6.24 10.91
N GLY A 450 -3.12 6.19 10.51
CA GLY A 450 -4.00 7.36 10.37
C GLY A 450 -4.17 8.20 11.65
N ALA A 451 -4.20 7.56 12.83
CA ALA A 451 -4.28 8.27 14.12
C ALA A 451 -3.00 9.04 14.46
N SER A 452 -1.83 8.44 14.18
CA SER A 452 -0.53 9.12 14.29
C SER A 452 -0.41 10.23 13.26
N PHE A 453 -0.95 10.03 12.06
CA PHE A 453 -1.00 11.01 10.98
C PHE A 453 -1.84 12.25 11.36
N ALA A 454 -3.02 12.05 11.94
CA ALA A 454 -3.89 13.13 12.41
C ALA A 454 -3.29 13.97 13.55
N SER A 455 -2.17 13.53 14.12
CA SER A 455 -1.42 14.20 15.18
C SER A 455 -0.18 14.98 14.68
N GLY A 456 0.15 14.94 13.38
CA GLY A 456 1.33 15.59 12.80
C GLY A 456 1.07 16.99 12.21
N GLU A 457 2.12 17.78 11.98
CA GLU A 457 2.03 19.08 11.29
C GLU A 457 1.88 18.91 9.76
N LEU A 458 1.05 19.76 9.14
CA LEU A 458 0.84 19.79 7.69
C LEU A 458 1.96 20.58 7.00
N ASN A 459 2.76 19.89 6.17
CA ASN A 459 3.85 20.47 5.37
C ASN A 459 3.63 20.23 3.86
N GLU A 460 4.43 20.86 2.99
CA GLU A 460 4.29 20.77 1.52
C GLU A 460 4.36 19.33 0.96
N ASN A 461 5.01 18.39 1.66
CA ASN A 461 5.08 16.96 1.27
C ASN A 461 3.85 16.13 1.71
N SER A 462 2.78 16.76 2.20
CA SER A 462 1.59 16.03 2.68
C SER A 462 0.73 15.45 1.54
N GLU A 463 0.92 15.93 0.30
CA GLU A 463 0.19 15.41 -0.88
C GLU A 463 0.60 13.99 -1.27
N GLU A 464 1.83 13.55 -0.93
CA GLU A 464 2.31 12.18 -1.14
C GLU A 464 1.63 11.15 -0.21
N LYS A 465 0.85 11.60 0.79
CA LYS A 465 0.22 10.74 1.82
C LYS A 465 -1.27 10.45 1.56
N ARG A 466 -1.77 10.71 0.35
CA ARG A 466 -3.14 10.36 -0.09
C ARG A 466 -3.60 8.92 0.23
N PRO A 467 -2.74 7.87 0.20
CA PRO A 467 -3.17 6.50 0.54
C PRO A 467 -3.58 6.30 2.00
N ALA A 468 -3.33 7.27 2.89
CA ALA A 468 -3.64 7.17 4.32
C ALA A 468 -5.03 7.72 4.70
N VAL A 469 -5.82 8.22 3.74
CA VAL A 469 -7.17 8.80 3.93
C VAL A 469 -8.25 7.81 3.54
#